data_AF-A0A5B1CQG3-F1
#
_entry.id   AF-A0A5B1CQG3-F1
#
_cell.length_a   1.000
_cell.length_b   1.000
_cell.length_c   1.000
_cell.angle_alpha   90.00
_cell.angle_beta   90.00
_cell.angle_gamma   90.00
#
_symmetry.space_group_name_H-M   'P 1'
#
loop_
_entity.id
_entity.type
_entity.pdbx_description
1 polymer ?
#
loop_
_entity_poly.entity_id
_entity_poly.type
_entity_poly.pdbx_seq_one_letter_code
_entity_poly.pdbx_strand_id
1 'polypeptide(L)' 'MTSLPPMDRSVVKLTTLDQQGLDSGVPNATPAERLLMVWPLTITAWAFKEPNVVQPRLQRHVTRLIRSES' A
#
# COMPACT_ATOMS: atom_id res chain seq x y z
N MET A 1 -0.18 -27.17 -6.09
CA MET A 1 -0.64 -26.11 -7.01
C MET A 1 -1.34 -25.06 -6.16
N THR A 2 -0.63 -24.01 -5.74
CA THR A 2 -1.20 -22.93 -4.92
C THR A 2 -1.92 -21.97 -5.85
N SER A 3 -3.25 -21.84 -5.71
CA SER A 3 -4.04 -20.89 -6.49
C SER A 3 -3.59 -19.46 -6.19
N LEU A 4 -3.55 -18.61 -7.21
CA LEU A 4 -3.30 -17.19 -7.02
C LEU A 4 -4.43 -16.59 -6.19
N PRO A 5 -4.12 -15.66 -5.25
CA PRO A 5 -5.15 -14.99 -4.47
C PRO A 5 -6.14 -14.27 -5.41
N PRO A 6 -7.43 -14.20 -5.04
CA PRO A 6 -8.44 -13.51 -5.83
C PRO A 6 -8.03 -12.05 -6.04
N MET A 7 -8.20 -11.56 -7.26
CA MET A 7 -7.79 -10.21 -7.64
C MET A 7 -8.70 -9.19 -6.95
N ASP A 8 -8.13 -8.28 -6.16
CA ASP A 8 -8.88 -7.17 -5.56
C ASP A 8 -9.40 -6.24 -6.67
N ARG A 9 -10.71 -5.96 -6.62
CA ARG A 9 -11.45 -5.11 -7.57
C ARG A 9 -12.14 -3.94 -6.87
N SER A 10 -11.67 -3.58 -5.67
CA SER A 10 -12.18 -2.42 -4.95
C SER A 10 -11.99 -1.13 -5.77
N VAL A 11 -13.04 -0.30 -5.79
CA VAL A 11 -12.96 1.03 -6.38
C VAL A 11 -12.37 1.96 -5.32
N VAL A 12 -11.22 2.56 -5.63
CA VAL A 12 -10.51 3.48 -4.73
C VAL A 12 -10.42 4.87 -5.36
N LYS A 13 -10.40 5.89 -4.50
CA LYS A 13 -10.18 7.27 -4.93
C LYS A 13 -8.70 7.44 -5.30
N LEU A 14 -8.44 8.00 -6.49
CA LEU A 14 -7.09 8.41 -6.87
C LEU A 14 -6.71 9.66 -6.07
N THR A 15 -5.60 9.60 -5.35
CA THR A 15 -4.98 10.74 -4.67
C THR A 15 -3.61 11.00 -5.26
N THR A 16 -3.17 12.26 -5.22
CA THR A 16 -1.82 12.65 -5.62
C THR A 16 -0.89 12.64 -4.41
N LEU A 17 0.43 12.61 -4.65
CA LEU A 17 1.42 12.57 -3.57
C LEU A 17 1.35 13.81 -2.65
N ASP A 18 1.03 14.97 -3.20
CA ASP A 18 0.80 16.22 -2.45
C ASP A 18 -0.48 16.18 -1.60
N GLN A 19 -1.43 15.31 -1.92
CA GLN A 19 -2.63 15.07 -1.12
C GLN A 19 -2.39 14.02 -0.02
N GLN A 20 -1.29 13.28 -0.09
CA GLN A 20 -0.93 12.24 0.85
C GLN A 20 -0.54 12.86 2.20
N GLY A 21 -1.33 12.63 3.24
CA GLY A 21 -1.14 13.21 4.58
C GLY A 21 -2.02 14.43 4.89
N LEU A 22 -2.80 14.94 3.93
CA LEU A 22 -3.91 15.85 4.19
C LEU A 22 -5.14 15.12 4.78
N ASP A 23 -5.15 13.79 4.72
CA ASP A 23 -6.11 12.98 5.45
C ASP A 23 -5.89 13.18 6.95
N SER A 24 -6.93 13.62 7.64
CA SER A 24 -6.95 13.98 9.07
C SER A 24 -6.65 12.83 10.04
N GLY A 25 -6.33 11.64 9.54
CA GLY A 25 -6.12 10.43 10.34
C GLY A 25 -4.76 10.36 11.03
N VAL A 26 -3.69 10.89 10.41
CA VAL A 26 -2.32 10.77 10.94
C VAL A 26 -2.05 11.68 12.15
N PRO A 27 -2.50 12.96 12.18
CA PRO A 27 -2.18 13.87 13.29
C PRO A 27 -2.82 13.43 14.62
N ASN A 28 -4.02 12.84 14.57
CA ASN A 28 -4.82 12.50 15.76
C ASN A 28 -4.53 11.10 16.34
N ALA A 29 -3.66 10.32 15.69
CA ALA A 29 -3.31 8.99 16.15
C ALA A 29 -2.39 9.04 17.38
N THR A 30 -2.67 8.18 18.36
CA THR A 30 -1.80 7.91 19.51
C THR A 30 -0.43 7.38 19.04
N PRO A 31 0.63 7.49 19.85
CA PRO A 31 1.94 6.94 19.49
C PRO A 31 1.90 5.45 19.13
N ALA A 32 1.07 4.66 19.83
CA ALA A 32 0.89 3.23 19.55
C ALA A 32 0.26 2.99 18.16
N GLU A 33 -0.77 3.75 17.81
CA GLU A 33 -1.43 3.67 16.50
C GLU A 33 -0.47 4.08 15.38
N ARG A 34 0.35 5.11 15.58
CA ARG A 34 1.37 5.53 14.61
C ARG A 34 2.40 4.44 14.36
N LEU A 35 2.84 3.74 15.41
CA LEU A 35 3.74 2.60 15.27
C LEU A 35 3.07 1.48 14.47
N LEU A 36 1.80 1.16 14.73
CA LEU A 36 1.06 0.16 13.97
C LEU A 36 0.89 0.52 12.49
N MET A 37 0.75 1.81 12.16
CA MET A 37 0.67 2.27 10.76
C MET A 37 1.99 2.06 9.99
N VAL A 38 3.14 2.26 10.65
CA VAL A 38 4.47 2.19 10.01
C VAL A 38 5.09 0.80 10.09
N TRP A 39 4.66 -0.03 11.05
CA TRP A 39 5.23 -1.35 11.29
C TRP A 39 5.23 -2.30 10.07
N PRO A 40 4.14 -2.41 9.29
CA PRO A 40 4.15 -3.23 8.07
C PRO A 40 5.19 -2.76 7.06
N LEU A 41 5.33 -1.45 6.86
CA LEU A 41 6.33 -0.85 5.97
C LEU A 41 7.75 -1.16 6.45
N THR A 42 7.97 -1.12 7.76
CA THR A 42 9.27 -1.41 8.38
C THR A 42 9.69 -2.86 8.14
N ILE A 43 8.77 -3.82 8.31
CA ILE A 43 9.02 -5.24 8.03
C ILE A 43 9.37 -5.44 6.55
N THR A 44 8.62 -4.82 5.63
CA THR A 44 8.90 -4.89 4.20
C THR A 44 10.26 -4.28 3.86
N ALA A 45 10.60 -3.13 4.44
CA ALA A 45 11.89 -2.49 4.23
C ALA A 45 13.05 -3.37 4.73
N TRP A 46 12.86 -4.03 5.88
CA TRP A 46 13.87 -4.92 6.45
C TRP A 46 14.13 -6.15 5.58
N ALA A 47 13.11 -6.67 4.90
CA ALA A 47 13.27 -7.78 3.97
C ALA A 47 14.26 -7.48 2.81
N PHE A 48 14.50 -6.20 2.48
CA PHE A 48 15.50 -5.82 1.47
C PHE A 48 16.95 -5.85 1.97
N LYS A 49 17.19 -6.00 3.28
CA LYS A 49 18.55 -5.99 3.85
C LYS A 49 19.35 -7.26 3.51
N GLU A 50 18.70 -8.38 3.21
CA GLU A 50 19.38 -9.63 2.89
C GLU A 50 19.60 -9.83 1.38
N PRO A 51 20.82 -10.19 0.94
CA PRO A 51 21.17 -10.25 -0.48
C PRO A 51 20.53 -11.43 -1.24
N ASN A 52 19.85 -12.36 -0.55
CA ASN A 52 19.33 -13.61 -1.12
C ASN A 52 17.80 -13.73 -1.07
N VAL A 53 17.08 -12.63 -0.87
CA VAL A 53 15.62 -12.66 -1.04
C VAL A 53 15.33 -12.66 -2.54
N VAL A 54 15.03 -13.84 -3.09
CA VAL A 54 14.42 -13.98 -4.42
C VAL A 54 13.20 -13.08 -4.43
N GLN A 55 13.34 -11.90 -5.03
CA GLN A 55 12.24 -10.93 -5.04
C GLN A 55 11.10 -11.57 -5.83
N PRO A 56 9.92 -11.78 -5.21
CA PRO A 56 8.75 -12.18 -5.96
C PRO A 56 8.55 -11.16 -7.08
N ARG A 57 8.24 -11.60 -8.30
CA ARG A 57 7.93 -10.67 -9.39
C ARG A 57 6.85 -9.72 -8.85
N LEU A 58 7.17 -8.42 -8.79
CA LEU A 58 6.29 -7.41 -8.23
C LEU A 58 4.88 -7.63 -8.82
N GLN A 59 3.90 -7.90 -7.95
CA GLN A 59 2.53 -8.05 -8.39
C GLN A 59 2.14 -6.74 -9.06
N ARG A 60 1.96 -6.77 -10.37
CA ARG A 60 1.54 -5.59 -11.12
C ARG A 60 0.06 -5.39 -10.82
N HIS A 61 -0.25 -4.48 -9.91
CA HIS A 61 -1.61 -4.00 -9.76
C HIS A 61 -2.00 -3.27 -11.05
N VAL A 62 -2.83 -3.91 -11.89
CA VAL A 62 -3.37 -3.30 -13.10
C VAL A 62 -4.63 -2.54 -12.70
N THR A 63 -4.53 -1.23 -12.55
CA THR A 63 -5.68 -0.35 -12.28
C THR A 63 -6.17 0.28 -13.59
N ARG A 64 -7.48 0.52 -13.69
CA ARG A 64 -8.11 1.26 -14.79
C ARG A 64 -8.61 2.58 -14.23
N LEU A 65 -8.13 3.70 -14.77
CA LEU A 65 -8.67 5.02 -14.47
C LEU A 65 -9.97 5.20 -15.26
N ILE A 66 -11.09 5.39 -14.55
CA ILE A 66 -12.36 5.78 -15.15
C ILE A 66 -12.60 7.24 -14.74
N ARG A 67 -12.59 8.14 -15.71
CA ARG A 67 -12.99 9.54 -15.49
C ARG A 67 -14.52 9.59 -15.58
N SER A 68 -15.19 10.02 -14.52
CA SER A 68 -16.60 10.38 -14.60
C SER A 68 -16.73 11.66 -15.44
N GLU A 69 -17.49 11.61 -16.53
CA GLU A 69 -17.99 12.83 -17.18
C GLU A 69 -19.04 13.45 -16.26
N SER A 70 -18.89 14.75 -15.99
CA SER A 70 -19.90 15.59 -15.34
C SER A 70 -20.58 16.44 -16.40
#